data_AF-A0A2E2XGV8-F1
#
_entry.id   AF-A0A2E2XGV8-F1
#
_cell.length_a   1.000
_cell.length_b   1.000
_cell.length_c   1.000
_cell.angle_alpha   90.00
_cell.angle_beta   90.00
_cell.angle_gamma   90.00
#
_symmetry.space_group_name_H-M   'P 1'
#
loop_
_entity.id
_entity.type
_entity.pdbx_description
1 polymer ?
#
loop_
_entity_poly.entity_id
_entity_poly.type
_entity_poly.pdbx_seq_one_letter_code
_entity_poly.pdbx_strand_id
1 'polypeptide(L)'
;MSKSLSHQEQHVLQDNFDLFGETTDKDKAQQKATKIKSPTTAKPPHRTPQKQNAGATAKQPENTTKRRPQKRTQANKKTPEKKHVPQTTDCAPALDQLHPNDKGISYLAIRASSADAGIKQLKELGVGIDNYAMDKREITLKNVADALLDRGLKYRIDQQTIHWVLSDSEIDTQTLKQQDWIELSINKAWFDAQKFRIRRLKGIAYLEACAMIAQQIALKNQTES
;
A
#
# COMPACT_ATOMS: atom_id res chain seq x y z
N MET A 1 -19.75 -21.57 19.98
CA MET A 1 -19.66 -22.94 19.44
C MET A 1 -18.46 -22.99 18.53
N SER A 2 -17.34 -23.49 19.02
CA SER A 2 -16.13 -23.65 18.21
C SER A 2 -16.29 -24.91 17.39
N LYS A 3 -16.42 -24.78 16.07
CA LYS A 3 -16.38 -25.94 15.17
C LYS A 3 -14.95 -26.46 15.19
N SER A 4 -14.77 -27.67 15.69
CA SER A 4 -13.53 -28.42 15.55
C SER A 4 -13.29 -28.67 14.06
N LEU A 5 -12.14 -28.23 13.56
CA LEU A 5 -11.70 -28.47 12.18
C LEU A 5 -11.68 -29.97 11.91
N SER A 6 -12.13 -30.35 10.71
CA SER A 6 -12.06 -31.72 10.24
C SER A 6 -10.62 -32.16 10.03
N HIS A 7 -10.37 -33.47 10.08
CA HIS A 7 -9.03 -34.03 9.92
C HIS A 7 -8.39 -33.66 8.56
N GLN A 8 -9.23 -33.45 7.54
CA GLN A 8 -8.79 -33.02 6.23
C GLN A 8 -8.35 -31.54 6.20
N GLU A 9 -9.02 -30.66 6.95
CA GLU A 9 -8.62 -29.25 7.07
C GLU A 9 -7.31 -29.08 7.87
N GLN A 10 -7.05 -29.97 8.83
CA GLN A 10 -5.78 -29.98 9.55
C GLN A 10 -4.59 -30.34 8.64
N HIS A 11 -4.77 -31.29 7.72
CA HIS A 11 -3.70 -31.70 6.79
C HIS A 11 -3.34 -30.58 5.81
N VAL A 12 -4.34 -29.87 5.25
CA VAL A 12 -4.11 -28.76 4.31
C VAL A 12 -3.35 -27.60 4.96
N LEU A 13 -3.56 -27.34 6.26
CA LEU A 13 -2.82 -26.31 6.98
C LEU A 13 -1.37 -26.70 7.24
N GLN A 14 -1.08 -27.99 7.32
CA GLN A 14 0.26 -28.52 7.54
C GLN A 14 1.10 -28.50 6.26
N ASP A 15 0.51 -28.86 5.12
CA ASP A 15 1.18 -28.82 3.80
C ASP A 15 1.54 -27.38 3.36
N ASN A 16 0.77 -26.37 3.77
CA ASN A 16 1.07 -24.97 3.45
C ASN A 16 2.18 -24.37 4.32
N PHE A 17 2.53 -25.00 5.44
CA PHE A 17 3.58 -24.48 6.33
C PHE A 17 4.99 -24.82 5.82
N ASP A 18 5.15 -25.94 5.11
CA ASP A 18 6.44 -26.33 4.49
C ASP A 18 6.80 -25.46 3.28
N LEU A 19 5.82 -24.84 2.61
CA LEU A 19 6.08 -24.02 1.43
C LEU A 19 6.78 -22.68 1.73
N PHE A 20 6.83 -22.26 3.01
CA PHE A 20 7.48 -21.02 3.43
C PHE A 20 8.75 -21.24 4.28
N GLY A 21 9.20 -22.49 4.42
CA GLY A 21 10.25 -22.88 5.38
C GLY A 21 11.66 -23.07 4.84
N GLU A 22 11.91 -23.03 3.52
CA GLU A 22 13.19 -23.52 2.99
C GLU A 22 13.87 -22.54 2.00
N THR A 23 14.44 -21.45 2.54
CA THR A 23 15.56 -20.75 1.88
C THR A 23 16.58 -20.29 2.92
N THR A 24 17.40 -21.22 3.41
CA THR A 24 18.72 -20.88 3.98
C THR A 24 19.80 -21.80 3.42
N ASP A 25 20.65 -21.18 2.61
CA ASP A 25 22.10 -21.38 2.51
C ASP A 25 22.64 -22.79 2.27
N LYS A 26 22.87 -23.10 0.99
CA LYS A 26 24.06 -23.83 0.56
C LYS A 26 24.57 -23.28 -0.77
N ASP A 27 25.58 -22.41 -0.71
CA ASP A 27 26.75 -22.58 -1.57
C ASP A 27 28.01 -21.97 -0.93
N LYS A 28 28.89 -22.89 -0.53
CA LYS A 28 30.28 -22.66 -0.11
C LYS A 28 31.18 -23.32 -1.13
N ALA A 29 32.06 -22.55 -1.79
CA ALA A 29 33.36 -22.95 -2.37
C ALA A 29 33.90 -21.74 -3.16
N GLN A 30 35.14 -21.23 -3.07
CA GLN A 30 36.40 -21.68 -2.49
C GLN A 30 37.29 -20.45 -2.16
N GLN A 31 37.87 -20.50 -0.97
CA GLN A 31 39.24 -20.14 -0.54
C GLN A 31 40.20 -19.41 -1.51
N LYS A 32 40.79 -18.30 -1.04
CA LYS A 32 42.26 -18.15 -0.97
C LYS A 32 42.70 -17.18 0.11
N ALA A 33 43.75 -17.59 0.80
CA ALA A 33 44.24 -17.09 2.08
C ALA A 33 45.11 -15.83 1.97
N THR A 34 44.97 -14.93 2.94
CA THR A 34 46.11 -14.22 3.55
C THR A 34 45.84 -13.99 5.03
N LYS A 35 46.92 -14.09 5.80
CA LYS A 35 47.02 -14.48 7.19
C LYS A 35 47.55 -13.28 7.96
N ILE A 36 46.78 -12.72 8.89
CA ILE A 36 47.31 -11.80 9.91
C ILE A 36 46.74 -12.21 11.28
N LYS A 37 47.62 -12.73 12.13
CA LYS A 37 47.48 -12.94 13.58
C LYS A 37 47.53 -11.55 14.24
N SER A 38 46.92 -11.16 15.36
CA SER A 38 46.65 -11.74 16.69
C SER A 38 45.85 -10.65 17.49
N PRO A 39 45.64 -10.70 18.83
CA PRO A 39 44.92 -11.67 19.66
C PRO A 39 43.91 -11.04 20.66
N THR A 40 42.98 -11.88 21.16
CA THR A 40 42.55 -12.09 22.58
C THR A 40 42.24 -10.87 23.48
N THR A 41 41.01 -10.72 23.99
CA THR A 41 40.50 -11.13 25.34
C THR A 41 39.03 -10.64 25.43
N ALA A 42 38.05 -11.17 26.16
CA ALA A 42 37.85 -12.34 27.00
C ALA A 42 36.32 -12.48 27.25
N LYS A 43 35.87 -13.70 27.48
CA LYS A 43 34.54 -14.15 27.99
C LYS A 43 34.43 -13.86 29.52
N PRO A 44 33.37 -14.23 30.30
CA PRO A 44 32.09 -14.89 30.03
C PRO A 44 30.91 -14.30 30.89
N PRO A 45 29.99 -15.08 31.50
CA PRO A 45 28.69 -15.54 30.98
C PRO A 45 27.50 -15.09 31.88
N HIS A 46 26.24 -15.26 31.46
CA HIS A 46 25.22 -15.76 32.40
C HIS A 46 23.96 -16.33 31.72
N ARG A 47 23.62 -17.49 32.28
CA ARG A 47 22.56 -18.45 32.02
C ARG A 47 21.30 -18.02 32.78
N THR A 48 20.10 -18.15 32.21
CA THR A 48 18.90 -18.53 32.99
C THR A 48 17.88 -19.28 32.11
N PRO A 49 17.30 -20.39 32.59
CA PRO A 49 16.35 -21.23 31.85
C PRO A 49 14.87 -20.96 32.21
N GLN A 50 13.99 -21.43 31.32
CA GLN A 50 12.72 -22.14 31.59
C GLN A 50 11.62 -21.45 32.41
N LYS A 51 10.44 -21.30 31.80
CA LYS A 51 9.18 -21.47 32.55
C LYS A 51 8.07 -22.05 31.66
N GLN A 52 7.77 -23.32 31.92
CA GLN A 52 6.53 -23.98 31.59
C GLN A 52 5.41 -23.35 32.42
N ASN A 53 4.24 -23.13 31.82
CA ASN A 53 2.99 -23.00 32.58
C ASN A 53 1.96 -23.92 31.95
N ALA A 54 1.73 -25.03 32.64
CA ALA A 54 0.55 -25.87 32.51
C ALA A 54 -0.53 -25.39 33.49
N GLY A 55 -1.79 -25.58 33.10
CA GLY A 55 -2.92 -25.74 34.03
C GLY A 55 -3.77 -24.49 34.28
N ALA A 56 -5.03 -24.53 33.84
CA ALA A 56 -6.17 -24.66 34.75
C ALA A 56 -7.50 -24.56 34.00
N THR A 57 -8.26 -25.65 34.10
CA THR A 57 -9.71 -25.79 33.96
C THR A 57 -10.50 -24.69 34.68
N ALA A 58 -11.52 -24.13 34.02
CA ALA A 58 -12.69 -23.55 34.69
C ALA A 58 -13.98 -23.86 33.92
N LYS A 59 -14.91 -24.45 34.65
CA LYS A 59 -16.27 -24.85 34.30
C LYS A 59 -17.19 -23.63 34.14
N GLN A 60 -18.13 -23.71 33.17
CA GLN A 60 -19.57 -23.30 33.18
C GLN A 60 -20.00 -21.91 33.75
N PRO A 61 -21.09 -21.25 33.25
CA PRO A 61 -22.38 -21.89 32.98
C PRO A 61 -23.12 -21.49 31.68
N GLU A 62 -24.06 -22.37 31.35
CA GLU A 62 -25.17 -22.17 30.44
C GLU A 62 -25.91 -20.86 30.73
N ASN A 63 -26.18 -20.07 29.69
CA ASN A 63 -27.23 -19.06 29.76
C ASN A 63 -28.12 -19.16 28.52
N THR A 64 -29.17 -19.96 28.68
CA THR A 64 -30.33 -20.06 27.81
C THR A 64 -31.08 -18.73 27.80
N THR A 65 -30.74 -17.83 26.89
CA THR A 65 -31.58 -16.66 26.61
C THR A 65 -32.73 -17.08 25.69
N LYS A 66 -33.90 -17.16 26.31
CA LYS A 66 -35.22 -17.37 25.71
C LYS A 66 -35.40 -16.56 24.43
N ARG A 67 -35.67 -17.27 23.32
CA ARG A 67 -36.24 -16.73 22.09
C ARG A 67 -37.54 -16.02 22.42
N ARG A 68 -37.55 -14.69 22.26
CA ARG A 68 -38.76 -13.87 22.29
C ARG A 68 -39.36 -13.90 20.86
N PRO A 69 -40.65 -14.24 20.69
CA PRO A 69 -41.29 -14.18 19.39
C PRO A 69 -41.41 -12.71 18.96
N GLN A 70 -40.68 -12.34 17.90
CA GLN A 70 -40.87 -11.04 17.25
C GLN A 70 -42.24 -11.05 16.56
N LYS A 71 -43.17 -10.27 17.12
CA LYS A 71 -44.40 -9.87 16.44
C LYS A 71 -44.02 -9.20 15.11
N ARG A 72 -44.36 -9.89 14.03
CA ARG A 72 -44.29 -9.40 12.65
C ARG A 72 -45.33 -8.30 12.48
N THR A 73 -44.94 -7.05 12.75
CA THR A 73 -45.73 -5.88 12.40
C THR A 73 -45.63 -5.70 10.88
N GLN A 74 -46.70 -6.03 10.17
CA GLN A 74 -46.86 -5.66 8.76
C GLN A 74 -47.07 -4.14 8.70
N ALA A 75 -45.99 -3.40 8.50
CA ALA A 75 -46.03 -1.97 8.29
C ALA A 75 -45.81 -1.68 6.80
N ASN A 76 -46.95 -1.52 6.13
CA ASN A 76 -47.22 -0.50 5.12
C ASN A 76 -46.12 -0.19 4.10
N LYS A 77 -46.30 -0.75 2.91
CA LYS A 77 -45.56 -0.48 1.67
C LYS A 77 -45.92 0.92 1.17
N LYS A 78 -45.39 1.97 1.80
CA LYS A 78 -45.36 3.32 1.22
C LYS A 78 -44.09 3.47 0.42
N THR A 79 -44.24 3.44 -0.90
CA THR A 79 -43.24 3.83 -1.89
C THR A 79 -42.68 5.20 -1.50
N PRO A 80 -41.39 5.33 -1.12
CA PRO A 80 -40.81 6.64 -0.94
C PRO A 80 -40.70 7.28 -2.32
N GLU A 81 -41.40 8.40 -2.50
CA GLU A 81 -41.18 9.32 -3.60
C GLU A 81 -39.67 9.57 -3.72
N LYS A 82 -39.16 9.46 -4.95
CA LYS A 82 -37.78 9.80 -5.31
C LYS A 82 -37.53 11.25 -4.92
N LYS A 83 -36.98 11.48 -3.72
CA LYS A 83 -36.35 12.75 -3.37
C LYS A 83 -35.23 12.94 -4.38
N HIS A 84 -35.45 13.87 -5.30
CA HIS A 84 -34.41 14.46 -6.13
C HIS A 84 -33.25 14.83 -5.21
N VAL A 85 -32.18 14.04 -5.25
CA VAL A 85 -30.90 14.45 -4.70
C VAL A 85 -30.52 15.68 -5.50
N PRO A 86 -30.38 16.86 -4.87
CA PRO A 86 -29.90 18.03 -5.58
C PRO A 86 -28.53 17.65 -6.14
N GLN A 87 -28.42 17.59 -7.47
CA GLN A 87 -27.14 17.63 -8.14
C GLN A 87 -26.54 18.98 -7.76
N THR A 88 -25.76 19.01 -6.69
CA THR A 88 -24.80 20.07 -6.44
C THR A 88 -23.74 19.95 -7.51
N THR A 89 -24.05 20.47 -8.70
CA THR A 89 -23.08 21.00 -9.66
C THR A 89 -22.45 22.25 -9.03
N ASP A 90 -21.72 22.04 -7.92
CA ASP A 90 -20.65 22.96 -7.59
C ASP A 90 -19.59 22.70 -8.64
N CYS A 91 -19.53 23.63 -9.60
CA CYS A 91 -18.48 23.76 -10.59
C CYS A 91 -17.13 23.55 -9.92
N ALA A 92 -16.63 22.31 -9.98
CA ALA A 92 -15.23 22.05 -9.73
C ALA A 92 -14.47 22.92 -10.73
N PRO A 93 -13.58 23.82 -10.27
CA PRO A 93 -12.79 24.64 -11.18
C PRO A 93 -12.11 23.71 -12.18
N ALA A 94 -12.25 24.05 -13.46
CA ALA A 94 -11.73 23.26 -14.57
C ALA A 94 -10.27 22.88 -14.28
N LEU A 95 -10.02 21.58 -14.20
CA LEU A 95 -8.77 20.98 -13.75
C LEU A 95 -7.57 21.31 -14.66
N ASP A 96 -7.83 21.87 -15.84
CA ASP A 96 -6.84 22.23 -16.86
C ASP A 96 -5.98 23.45 -16.51
N GLN A 97 -6.24 24.15 -15.40
CA GLN A 97 -5.50 25.36 -15.03
C GLN A 97 -4.64 25.25 -13.78
N LEU A 98 -4.52 24.07 -13.16
CA LEU A 98 -3.55 23.87 -12.07
C LEU A 98 -2.16 23.57 -12.64
N HIS A 99 -1.57 24.69 -13.07
CA HIS A 99 -0.18 25.08 -13.11
C HIS A 99 0.82 24.25 -13.94
N PRO A 100 1.15 24.73 -15.16
CA PRO A 100 2.30 24.24 -15.91
C PRO A 100 3.67 24.55 -15.27
N ASN A 101 3.74 25.10 -14.04
CA ASN A 101 4.96 25.50 -13.35
C ASN A 101 4.90 25.24 -11.83
N ASP A 102 4.30 24.12 -11.41
CA ASP A 102 4.27 23.75 -10.00
C ASP A 102 5.66 23.26 -9.56
N LYS A 103 6.48 24.19 -9.10
CA LYS A 103 7.65 23.93 -8.26
C LYS A 103 7.18 23.51 -6.86
N GLY A 104 7.87 22.56 -6.25
CA GLY A 104 7.63 22.15 -4.87
C GLY A 104 7.35 20.66 -4.71
N ILE A 105 6.76 20.31 -3.58
CA ILE A 105 6.67 18.91 -3.13
C ILE A 105 5.70 18.12 -4.02
N SER A 106 6.17 17.01 -4.57
CA SER A 106 5.41 16.17 -5.50
C SER A 106 5.59 14.68 -5.22
N TYR A 107 4.54 13.90 -5.47
CA TYR A 107 4.61 12.45 -5.52
C TYR A 107 5.07 12.03 -6.92
N LEU A 108 6.18 11.30 -6.99
CA LEU A 108 6.72 10.77 -8.25
C LEU A 108 6.54 9.26 -8.30
N ALA A 109 6.07 8.76 -9.45
CA ALA A 109 6.08 7.36 -9.80
C ALA A 109 7.28 7.09 -10.70
N ILE A 110 8.29 6.42 -10.15
CA ILE A 110 9.59 6.18 -10.79
C ILE A 110 9.73 4.70 -11.17
N ARG A 111 10.15 4.44 -12.40
CA ARG A 111 10.46 3.12 -12.91
C ARG A 111 11.92 2.79 -12.61
N ALA A 112 12.14 1.78 -11.77
CA ALA A 112 13.49 1.33 -11.43
C ALA A 112 13.52 -0.15 -11.05
N SER A 113 14.71 -0.74 -11.02
CA SER A 113 14.91 -2.12 -10.54
C SER A 113 14.74 -2.24 -9.02
N SER A 114 14.97 -1.14 -8.29
CA SER A 114 14.72 -1.02 -6.86
C SER A 114 14.43 0.44 -6.49
N ALA A 115 13.79 0.65 -5.33
CA ALA A 115 13.55 2.00 -4.83
C ALA A 115 14.86 2.77 -4.64
N ASP A 116 15.92 2.13 -4.14
CA ASP A 116 17.24 2.75 -3.93
C ASP A 116 17.89 3.19 -5.23
N ALA A 117 17.74 2.40 -6.31
CA ALA A 117 18.27 2.75 -7.62
C ALA A 117 17.60 4.01 -8.17
N GLY A 118 16.28 4.11 -8.08
CA GLY A 118 15.56 5.32 -8.53
C GLY A 118 15.81 6.54 -7.64
N ILE A 119 15.97 6.34 -6.33
CA ILE A 119 16.41 7.41 -5.40
C ILE A 119 17.78 7.94 -5.78
N LYS A 120 18.72 7.05 -6.16
CA LYS A 120 20.06 7.46 -6.62
C LYS A 120 19.97 8.29 -7.90
N GLN A 121 19.18 7.87 -8.88
CA GLN A 121 18.96 8.61 -10.13
C GLN A 121 18.37 10.00 -9.88
N LEU A 122 17.37 10.11 -8.99
CA LEU A 122 16.81 11.41 -8.59
C LEU A 122 17.85 12.31 -7.92
N LYS A 123 18.71 11.76 -7.06
CA LYS A 123 19.79 12.53 -6.41
C LYS A 123 20.83 13.04 -7.41
N GLU A 124 21.15 12.26 -8.44
CA GLU A 124 22.06 12.67 -9.53
C GLU A 124 21.50 13.87 -10.31
N LEU A 125 20.17 14.00 -10.40
CA LEU A 125 19.48 15.17 -10.96
C LEU A 125 19.37 16.35 -9.98
N GLY A 126 19.84 16.22 -8.73
CA GLY A 126 19.68 17.24 -7.70
C GLY A 126 18.27 17.33 -7.11
N VAL A 127 17.45 16.28 -7.26
CA VAL A 127 16.12 16.22 -6.65
C VAL A 127 16.23 15.81 -5.18
N GLY A 128 15.70 16.64 -4.28
CA GLY A 128 15.54 16.31 -2.88
C GLY A 128 14.45 15.25 -2.70
N ILE A 129 14.72 14.25 -1.84
CA ILE A 129 13.79 13.15 -1.57
C ILE A 129 13.48 13.15 -0.08
N ASP A 130 12.24 13.43 0.26
CA ASP A 130 11.76 13.45 1.63
C ASP A 130 11.45 12.04 2.12
N ASN A 131 10.82 11.25 1.26
CA ASN A 131 10.31 9.94 1.66
C ASN A 131 10.15 8.98 0.48
N TYR A 132 10.16 7.69 0.78
CA TYR A 132 10.01 6.61 -0.19
C TYR A 132 8.97 5.58 0.28
N ALA A 133 8.53 4.73 -0.65
CA ALA A 133 7.45 3.77 -0.46
C ALA A 133 6.14 4.45 -0.01
N MET A 134 5.78 5.53 -0.70
CA MET A 134 4.58 6.32 -0.37
C MET A 134 3.28 5.54 -0.57
N ASP A 135 3.29 4.53 -1.45
CA ASP A 135 2.21 3.56 -1.63
C ASP A 135 1.90 2.76 -0.34
N LYS A 136 2.88 2.53 0.53
CA LYS A 136 2.68 1.85 1.82
C LYS A 136 2.25 2.80 2.94
N ARG A 137 2.69 4.06 2.86
CA ARG A 137 2.46 5.07 3.91
C ARG A 137 1.14 5.81 3.73
N GLU A 138 0.71 6.03 2.49
CA GLU A 138 -0.50 6.76 2.15
C GLU A 138 -1.53 5.84 1.48
N ILE A 139 -2.51 5.40 2.26
CA ILE A 139 -3.58 4.51 1.79
C ILE A 139 -4.38 5.11 0.63
N THR A 140 -4.58 6.43 0.63
CA THR A 140 -5.27 7.13 -0.47
C THR A 140 -4.44 7.05 -1.75
N LEU A 141 -3.12 7.27 -1.65
CA LEU A 141 -2.23 7.18 -2.81
C LEU A 141 -2.20 5.77 -3.36
N LYS A 142 -2.15 4.75 -2.49
CA LYS A 142 -2.26 3.35 -2.90
C LYS A 142 -3.51 3.07 -3.71
N ASN A 143 -4.68 3.45 -3.21
CA ASN A 143 -5.94 3.19 -3.90
C ASN A 143 -6.07 3.98 -5.21
N VAL A 144 -5.51 5.19 -5.27
CA VAL A 144 -5.41 5.95 -6.52
C VAL A 144 -4.48 5.25 -7.50
N ALA A 145 -3.33 4.72 -7.05
CA ALA A 145 -2.41 3.95 -7.88
C ALA A 145 -3.06 2.65 -8.41
N ASP A 146 -3.81 1.93 -7.56
CA ASP A 146 -4.60 0.76 -7.97
C ASP A 146 -5.63 1.14 -9.05
N ALA A 147 -6.33 2.27 -8.90
CA ALA A 147 -7.25 2.77 -9.93
C ALA A 147 -6.55 3.27 -11.20
N LEU A 148 -5.30 3.76 -11.11
CA LEU A 148 -4.49 4.09 -12.29
C LEU A 148 -4.06 2.83 -13.05
N LEU A 149 -3.78 1.74 -12.33
CA LEU A 149 -3.51 0.42 -12.91
C LEU A 149 -4.71 -0.08 -13.72
N ASP A 150 -5.92 0.06 -13.18
CA ASP A 150 -7.17 -0.26 -13.91
C ASP A 150 -7.37 0.61 -15.16
N ARG A 151 -6.78 1.83 -15.19
CA ARG A 151 -6.79 2.75 -16.35
C ARG A 151 -5.65 2.49 -17.35
N GLY A 152 -4.81 1.48 -17.12
CA GLY A 152 -3.74 1.08 -18.03
C GLY A 152 -2.32 1.44 -17.59
N LEU A 153 -2.12 1.99 -16.39
CA LEU A 153 -0.76 2.17 -15.84
C LEU A 153 -0.15 0.79 -15.53
N LYS A 154 0.87 0.35 -16.25
CA LYS A 154 1.55 -0.92 -16.00
C LYS A 154 2.45 -0.80 -14.76
N TYR A 155 2.28 -1.71 -13.79
CA TYR A 155 3.14 -1.75 -12.59
C TYR A 155 4.58 -2.21 -12.88
N ARG A 156 4.75 -3.01 -13.94
CA ARG A 156 6.04 -3.45 -14.46
C ARG A 156 6.18 -3.10 -15.93
N ILE A 157 7.27 -2.43 -16.28
CA ILE A 157 7.66 -2.09 -17.65
C ILE A 157 9.14 -2.45 -17.76
N ASP A 158 9.52 -3.20 -18.79
CA ASP A 158 10.92 -3.64 -19.01
C ASP A 158 11.53 -4.35 -17.80
N GLN A 159 10.74 -5.17 -17.10
CA GLN A 159 11.10 -5.86 -15.84
C GLN A 159 11.40 -4.94 -14.65
N GLN A 160 11.24 -3.62 -14.79
CA GLN A 160 11.39 -2.64 -13.73
C GLN A 160 10.03 -2.36 -13.09
N THR A 161 10.01 -2.15 -11.77
CA THR A 161 8.78 -1.85 -11.01
C THR A 161 8.62 -0.35 -10.80
N ILE A 162 7.37 0.09 -10.73
CA ILE A 162 7.06 1.47 -10.32
C ILE A 162 7.18 1.60 -8.81
N HIS A 163 7.98 2.57 -8.37
CA HIS A 163 8.13 2.96 -6.97
C HIS A 163 7.58 4.37 -6.75
N TRP A 164 6.89 4.59 -5.65
CA TRP A 164 6.34 5.90 -5.30
C TRP A 164 7.22 6.61 -4.28
N VAL A 165 7.67 7.80 -4.62
CA VAL A 165 8.53 8.65 -3.78
C VAL A 165 7.92 10.03 -3.60
N LEU A 166 8.23 10.66 -2.48
CA LEU A 166 7.91 12.06 -2.21
C LEU A 166 9.17 12.88 -2.40
N SER A 167 9.16 13.79 -3.37
CA SER A 167 10.28 14.67 -3.67
C SER A 167 9.97 16.11 -3.28
N ASP A 168 10.92 16.78 -2.65
CA ASP A 168 10.95 18.23 -2.52
C ASP A 168 12.00 18.77 -3.49
N SER A 169 11.55 19.33 -4.60
CA SER A 169 12.44 19.81 -5.65
C SER A 169 12.00 21.18 -6.14
N GLU A 170 12.99 22.03 -6.38
CA GLU A 170 12.81 23.27 -7.12
C GLU A 170 12.72 23.04 -8.64
N ILE A 171 13.05 21.83 -9.10
CA ILE A 171 12.94 21.43 -10.51
C ILE A 171 11.47 21.34 -10.87
N ASP A 172 11.12 21.96 -12.00
CA ASP A 172 9.76 21.94 -12.48
C ASP A 172 9.31 20.51 -12.83
N THR A 173 8.05 20.25 -12.52
CA THR A 173 7.42 18.94 -12.72
C THR A 173 7.41 18.53 -14.19
N GLN A 174 7.33 19.46 -15.14
CA GLN A 174 7.39 19.15 -16.57
C GLN A 174 8.78 18.66 -16.98
N THR A 175 9.84 19.27 -16.46
CA THR A 175 11.23 18.84 -16.70
C THR A 175 11.45 17.42 -16.18
N LEU A 176 10.91 17.07 -15.01
CA LEU A 176 10.97 15.71 -14.49
C LEU A 176 10.19 14.72 -15.38
N LYS A 177 9.02 15.10 -15.88
CA LYS A 177 8.22 14.26 -16.80
C LYS A 177 8.90 13.97 -18.14
N GLN A 178 9.90 14.76 -18.53
CA GLN A 178 10.71 14.49 -19.73
C GLN A 178 11.64 13.27 -19.55
N GLN A 179 11.88 12.82 -18.31
CA GLN A 179 12.66 11.63 -18.05
C GLN A 179 11.84 10.37 -18.36
N ASP A 180 12.41 9.43 -19.12
CA ASP A 180 11.69 8.22 -19.54
C ASP A 180 11.37 7.25 -18.41
N TRP A 181 12.17 7.29 -17.34
CA TRP A 181 11.97 6.49 -16.15
C TRP A 181 11.04 7.15 -15.12
N ILE A 182 10.54 8.36 -15.37
CA ILE A 182 9.49 8.99 -14.56
C ILE A 182 8.16 8.80 -15.28
N GLU A 183 7.31 7.95 -14.72
CA GLU A 183 6.02 7.57 -15.32
C GLU A 183 4.96 8.61 -15.02
N LEU A 184 5.00 9.17 -13.80
CA LEU A 184 3.96 10.07 -13.31
C LEU A 184 4.50 11.04 -12.27
N SER A 185 3.93 12.24 -12.25
CA SER A 185 4.12 13.20 -11.16
C SER A 185 2.79 13.83 -10.77
N ILE A 186 2.56 13.90 -9.46
CA ILE A 186 1.37 14.47 -8.83
C ILE A 186 1.83 15.54 -7.84
N ASN A 187 1.35 16.77 -8.01
CA ASN A 187 1.56 17.82 -7.03
C ASN A 187 0.96 17.44 -5.66
N LYS A 188 1.74 17.57 -4.58
CA LYS A 188 1.30 17.16 -3.23
C LYS A 188 0.12 17.99 -2.73
N ALA A 189 0.14 19.31 -2.93
CA ALA A 189 -0.90 20.21 -2.44
C ALA A 189 -2.25 19.91 -3.12
N TRP A 190 -2.25 19.68 -4.43
CA TRP A 190 -3.44 19.23 -5.15
C TRP A 190 -3.94 17.88 -4.63
N PHE A 191 -3.05 16.91 -4.45
CA PHE A 191 -3.43 15.58 -3.97
C PHE A 191 -4.01 15.63 -2.56
N ASP A 192 -3.42 16.43 -1.66
CA ASP A 192 -3.92 16.64 -0.30
C ASP A 192 -5.30 17.31 -0.29
N ALA A 193 -5.56 18.23 -1.22
CA ALA A 193 -6.89 18.82 -1.40
C ALA A 193 -7.93 17.76 -1.84
N GLN A 194 -7.59 16.89 -2.79
CA GLN A 194 -8.49 15.79 -3.18
C GLN A 194 -8.71 14.79 -2.05
N LYS A 195 -7.63 14.40 -1.36
CA LYS A 195 -7.68 13.53 -0.17
C LYS A 195 -8.59 14.11 0.91
N PHE A 196 -8.52 15.41 1.16
CA PHE A 196 -9.38 16.08 2.14
C PHE A 196 -10.87 16.00 1.77
N ARG A 197 -11.21 16.09 0.48
CA ARG A 197 -12.60 15.99 -0.02
C ARG A 197 -13.20 14.61 0.25
N ILE A 198 -12.41 13.54 0.11
CA ILE A 198 -12.89 12.17 0.20
C ILE A 198 -12.75 11.54 1.60
N ARG A 199 -12.11 12.23 2.56
CA ARG A 199 -11.76 11.68 3.89
C ARG A 199 -12.92 11.14 4.73
N ARG A 200 -14.17 11.57 4.44
CA ARG A 200 -15.38 11.13 5.16
C ARG A 200 -16.06 9.92 4.51
N LEU A 201 -15.69 9.59 3.28
CA LEU A 201 -16.25 8.44 2.56
C LEU A 201 -15.68 7.15 3.14
N LYS A 202 -16.43 6.04 3.00
CA LYS A 202 -16.04 4.72 3.49
C LYS A 202 -16.46 3.64 2.50
N GLY A 203 -15.77 2.50 2.53
CA GLY A 203 -16.09 1.34 1.71
C GLY A 203 -16.03 1.66 0.21
N ILE A 204 -17.02 1.16 -0.55
CA ILE A 204 -17.07 1.30 -2.02
C ILE A 204 -17.06 2.77 -2.45
N ALA A 205 -17.83 3.64 -1.78
CA ALA A 205 -17.89 5.06 -2.13
C ALA A 205 -16.52 5.76 -2.03
N TYR A 206 -15.64 5.31 -1.12
CA TYR A 206 -14.28 5.84 -1.01
C TYR A 206 -13.40 5.34 -2.17
N LEU A 207 -13.49 4.07 -2.55
CA LEU A 207 -12.75 3.50 -3.68
C LEU A 207 -13.18 4.14 -5.01
N GLU A 208 -14.49 4.33 -5.22
CA GLU A 208 -15.03 5.06 -6.39
C GLU A 208 -14.50 6.49 -6.44
N ALA A 209 -14.46 7.19 -5.29
CA ALA A 209 -13.90 8.54 -5.25
C ALA A 209 -12.39 8.56 -5.56
N CYS A 210 -11.63 7.57 -5.12
CA CYS A 210 -10.23 7.40 -5.54
C CYS A 210 -10.12 7.16 -7.05
N ALA A 211 -11.00 6.36 -7.65
CA ALA A 211 -11.04 6.17 -9.10
C ALA A 211 -11.36 7.46 -9.86
N MET A 212 -12.26 8.30 -9.32
CA MET A 212 -12.55 9.63 -9.88
C MET A 212 -11.35 10.59 -9.78
N ILE A 213 -10.55 10.50 -8.71
CA ILE A 213 -9.27 11.23 -8.62
C ILE A 213 -8.29 10.69 -9.65
N ALA A 214 -8.20 9.36 -9.79
CA ALA A 214 -7.33 8.75 -10.79
C ALA A 214 -7.68 9.26 -12.19
N GLN A 215 -8.96 9.33 -12.57
CA GLN A 215 -9.43 9.84 -13.88
C GLN A 215 -8.92 11.24 -14.24
N GLN A 216 -8.69 12.08 -13.22
CA GLN A 216 -8.19 13.45 -13.37
C GLN A 216 -6.68 13.52 -13.65
N ILE A 217 -5.96 12.41 -13.47
CA ILE A 217 -4.52 12.34 -13.68
C ILE A 217 -4.26 11.89 -15.13
N ALA A 218 -3.46 12.66 -15.85
CA ALA A 218 -2.99 12.33 -17.18
C ALA A 218 -1.91 11.23 -17.11
N LEU A 219 -2.13 10.14 -17.85
CA LEU A 219 -1.16 9.04 -18.00
C LEU A 219 -0.28 9.29 -19.22
N LYS A 220 1.04 9.08 -19.08
CA LYS A 220 1.97 9.01 -20.21
C LYS A 220 1.69 7.71 -20.99
N ASN A 221 1.77 7.75 -22.32
CA ASN A 221 1.68 6.54 -23.12
C ASN A 221 2.91 5.66 -22.83
N GLN A 222 2.68 4.52 -22.18
CA GLN A 222 3.71 3.55 -21.83
C GLN A 222 3.95 2.62 -23.01
N THR A 223 4.69 3.11 -24.00
CA THR A 223 5.17 2.26 -25.10
C THR A 223 6.34 1.44 -24.57
N GLU A 224 6.35 0.13 -24.84
CA GLU A 224 7.52 -0.72 -24.61
C GLU A 224 8.60 -0.25 -25.60
N SER A 225 9.71 0.25 -25.05
CA SER A 225 10.85 0.75 -25.83
C SER A 225 11.84 -0.34 -26.17
#